data_AF-A0A1G9QWJ3-F1
#
_entry.id   AF-A0A1G9QWJ3-F1
#
_cell.length_a   1.000
_cell.length_b   1.000
_cell.length_c   1.000
_cell.angle_alpha   90.00
_cell.angle_beta   90.00
_cell.angle_gamma   90.00
#
_symmetry.space_group_name_H-M   'P 1'
#
loop_
_entity.id
_entity.type
_entity.pdbx_description
1 polymer ?
#
loop_
_entity_poly.entity_id
_entity_poly.type
_entity_poly.pdbx_seq_one_letter_code
_entity_poly.pdbx_strand_id
1 'polypeptide(L)'
;MGARRQLHGVVLALWLLSSPFLVVVQPGLVGADAGYAVASGSMEPEIKRGSLVLVEAVSPRTVEVGDVITFRGEGNVGPTTTHRVVGIQRNDAGFAFVVKGDANRSPDNEPVDASRVVGRVTATIPWVGYPVLATDIGSALVFLFVVPAATLALERGQYLLSAVE
;
A
#
# COMPACT_ATOMS: atom_id res chain seq x y z
N MET A 1 23.09 21.15 28.15
CA MET A 1 22.62 19.74 28.19
C MET A 1 21.13 19.55 27.84
N GLY A 2 20.22 20.49 28.22
CA GLY A 2 18.77 20.34 27.95
C GLY A 2 18.35 20.39 26.47
N ALA A 3 18.85 21.37 25.69
CA ALA A 3 18.48 21.53 24.28
C ALA A 3 18.83 20.30 23.41
N ARG A 4 19.96 19.64 23.68
CA ARG A 4 20.42 18.46 22.94
C ARG A 4 19.58 17.21 23.21
N ARG A 5 19.10 17.04 24.46
CA ARG A 5 18.14 15.97 24.81
C ARG A 5 16.78 16.20 24.17
N GLN A 6 16.32 17.46 24.10
CA GLN A 6 15.07 17.81 23.42
C GLN A 6 15.14 17.55 21.92
N LEU A 7 16.25 17.89 21.27
CA LEU A 7 16.46 17.64 19.84
C LEU A 7 16.47 16.14 19.50
N HIS A 8 17.19 15.31 20.26
CA HIS A 8 17.17 13.85 20.05
C HIS A 8 15.76 13.26 20.23
N GLY A 9 14.98 13.77 21.19
CA GLY A 9 13.60 13.35 21.39
C GLY A 9 12.70 13.68 20.20
N VAL A 10 12.88 14.86 19.60
CA VAL A 10 12.17 15.27 18.38
C VAL A 10 12.54 14.37 17.20
N VAL A 11 13.83 14.09 16.99
CA VAL A 11 14.27 13.21 15.90
C VAL A 11 13.69 11.81 16.07
N LEU A 12 13.72 11.25 17.29
CA LEU A 12 13.15 9.94 17.57
C LEU A 12 11.63 9.90 17.31
N ALA A 13 10.91 10.96 17.71
CA ALA A 13 9.48 11.08 17.46
C ALA A 13 9.16 11.16 15.97
N LEU A 14 9.97 11.87 15.18
CA LEU A 14 9.83 11.94 13.73
C LEU A 14 10.05 10.58 13.06
N TRP A 15 11.02 9.80 13.53
CA TRP A 15 11.24 8.42 13.06
C TRP A 15 10.09 7.48 13.40
N LEU A 16 9.52 7.58 14.60
CA LEU A 16 8.36 6.77 14.99
C LEU A 16 7.10 7.16 14.20
N LEU A 17 6.93 8.44 13.90
CA LEU A 17 5.80 8.91 13.10
C LEU A 17 5.94 8.52 11.63
N SER A 18 7.17 8.39 11.13
CA SER A 18 7.45 7.99 9.74
C SER A 18 7.45 6.49 9.52
N SER A 19 7.67 5.68 10.56
CA SER A 19 7.81 4.22 10.42
C SER A 19 6.62 3.49 9.79
N PRO A 20 5.33 3.90 9.97
CA PRO A 20 4.21 3.23 9.29
C PRO A 20 4.28 3.33 7.77
N PHE A 21 4.93 4.37 7.23
CA PHE A 21 5.12 4.53 5.79
C PHE A 21 6.16 3.57 5.20
N LEU A 22 6.96 2.89 6.03
CA LEU A 22 7.84 1.80 5.56
C LEU A 22 7.03 0.67 4.91
N VAL A 23 5.81 0.41 5.39
CA VAL A 23 4.92 -0.62 4.84
C VAL A 23 4.49 -0.29 3.41
N VAL A 24 4.43 0.99 3.05
CA VAL A 24 4.14 1.43 1.68
C VAL A 24 5.29 1.04 0.73
N VAL A 25 6.54 1.14 1.20
CA VAL A 25 7.74 0.85 0.41
C VAL A 25 8.04 -0.64 0.35
N GLN A 26 7.89 -1.31 1.50
CA GLN A 26 8.23 -2.69 1.69
C GLN A 26 7.06 -3.42 2.37
N PRO A 27 5.99 -3.75 1.63
CA PRO A 27 4.84 -4.51 2.14
C PRO A 27 5.26 -5.84 2.78
N GLY A 28 6.37 -6.44 2.33
CA GLY A 28 6.90 -7.68 2.89
C GLY A 28 7.26 -7.61 4.38
N LEU A 29 7.49 -6.41 4.95
CA LEU A 29 7.73 -6.25 6.39
C LEU A 29 6.54 -6.66 7.25
N VAL A 30 5.33 -6.66 6.68
CA VAL A 30 4.09 -7.07 7.33
C VAL A 30 3.50 -8.35 6.69
N GLY A 31 4.32 -9.08 5.94
CA GLY A 31 3.92 -10.35 5.33
C GLY A 31 3.05 -10.22 4.07
N ALA A 32 3.02 -9.05 3.43
CA ALA A 32 2.30 -8.84 2.17
C ALA A 32 3.25 -8.83 0.97
N ASP A 33 2.82 -9.35 -0.17
CA ASP A 33 3.59 -9.36 -1.41
C ASP A 33 3.53 -8.01 -2.14
N ALA A 34 2.40 -7.31 -2.01
CA ALA A 34 2.19 -6.01 -2.64
C ALA A 34 1.31 -5.08 -1.79
N GLY A 35 1.42 -3.78 -2.04
CA GLY A 35 0.61 -2.74 -1.43
C GLY A 35 0.04 -1.81 -2.49
N TYR A 36 -1.27 -1.53 -2.44
CA TYR A 36 -1.93 -0.64 -3.39
C TYR A 36 -2.71 0.46 -2.66
N ALA A 37 -2.53 1.71 -3.11
CA ALA A 37 -3.31 2.81 -2.60
C ALA A 37 -4.70 2.83 -3.24
N VAL A 38 -5.73 2.95 -2.41
CA VAL A 38 -7.14 2.92 -2.84
C VAL A 38 -7.54 4.28 -3.38
N ALA A 39 -7.59 4.41 -4.70
CA ALA A 39 -7.82 5.69 -5.38
C ALA A 39 -9.31 6.08 -5.49
N SER A 40 -10.25 5.14 -5.35
CA SER A 40 -11.70 5.36 -5.50
C SER A 40 -12.47 4.98 -4.23
N GLY A 41 -13.77 5.28 -4.19
CA GLY A 41 -14.67 4.86 -3.12
C GLY A 41 -15.50 3.61 -3.46
N SER A 42 -15.13 2.82 -4.48
CA SER A 42 -15.96 1.69 -4.93
C SER A 42 -16.07 0.56 -3.89
N MET A 43 -15.12 0.48 -2.96
CA MET A 43 -15.09 -0.50 -1.87
C MET A 43 -15.61 0.06 -0.54
N GLU A 44 -16.22 1.24 -0.52
CA GLU A 44 -16.82 1.77 0.70
C GLU A 44 -18.09 1.00 1.10
N PRO A 45 -18.39 0.89 2.41
CA PRO A 45 -17.67 1.50 3.55
C PRO A 45 -16.49 0.67 4.08
N GLU A 46 -16.31 -0.57 3.61
CA GLU A 46 -15.34 -1.52 4.18
C GLU A 46 -13.90 -1.09 3.93
N ILE A 47 -13.59 -0.64 2.71
CA ILE A 47 -12.29 -0.10 2.33
C ILE A 47 -12.48 1.32 1.82
N LYS A 48 -12.09 2.29 2.64
CA LYS A 48 -12.23 3.72 2.33
C LYS A 48 -11.19 4.18 1.32
N ARG A 49 -11.56 5.18 0.50
CA ARG A 49 -10.58 5.90 -0.33
C ARG A 49 -9.41 6.41 0.52
N GLY A 50 -8.20 6.32 -0.02
CA GLY A 50 -6.97 6.73 0.65
C GLY A 50 -6.43 5.70 1.65
N SER A 51 -7.03 4.51 1.74
CA SER A 51 -6.43 3.37 2.43
C SER A 51 -5.28 2.77 1.61
N LEU A 52 -4.39 2.06 2.28
CA LEU A 52 -3.45 1.12 1.65
C LEU A 52 -4.00 -0.29 1.84
N VAL A 53 -4.24 -1.03 0.75
CA VAL A 53 -4.56 -2.46 0.83
C VAL A 53 -3.29 -3.27 0.70
N LEU A 54 -3.15 -4.28 1.55
CA LEU A 54 -2.06 -5.25 1.55
C LEU A 54 -2.55 -6.52 0.86
N VAL A 55 -1.78 -6.97 -0.13
CA VAL A 55 -2.16 -8.05 -1.04
C VAL A 55 -1.16 -9.19 -0.91
N GLU A 56 -1.70 -10.38 -0.71
CA GLU A 56 -0.96 -11.65 -0.75
C GLU A 56 -1.20 -12.33 -2.10
N ALA A 57 -0.11 -12.73 -2.76
CA ALA A 57 -0.15 -13.48 -4.01
C ALA A 57 -0.62 -14.92 -3.73
N VAL A 58 -1.91 -15.16 -3.98
CA VAL A 58 -2.54 -16.47 -3.78
C VAL A 58 -2.77 -17.19 -5.09
N SER A 59 -2.86 -18.52 -5.04
CA SER A 59 -3.38 -19.28 -6.20
C SER A 59 -4.81 -18.83 -6.49
N PRO A 60 -5.18 -18.50 -7.74
CA PRO A 60 -6.56 -18.16 -8.06
C PRO A 60 -7.57 -19.26 -7.69
N ARG A 61 -7.13 -20.51 -7.54
CA ARG A 61 -7.99 -21.62 -7.14
C ARG A 61 -8.41 -21.58 -5.67
N THR A 62 -7.71 -20.82 -4.82
CA THR A 62 -8.02 -20.68 -3.39
C THR A 62 -8.83 -19.42 -3.09
N VAL A 63 -9.19 -18.65 -4.13
CA VAL A 63 -10.05 -17.48 -4.01
C VAL A 63 -11.50 -17.94 -3.99
N GLU A 64 -12.25 -17.46 -3.02
CA GLU A 64 -13.64 -17.85 -2.79
C GLU A 64 -14.59 -16.65 -2.94
N VAL A 65 -15.90 -16.94 -3.07
CA VAL A 65 -16.92 -15.90 -3.05
C VAL A 65 -16.88 -15.20 -1.69
N GLY A 66 -16.83 -13.87 -1.72
CA GLY A 66 -16.66 -13.02 -0.54
C GLY A 66 -15.26 -12.43 -0.37
N ASP A 67 -14.25 -13.04 -1.00
CA ASP A 67 -12.88 -12.52 -0.98
C ASP A 67 -12.78 -11.18 -1.72
N VAL A 68 -11.92 -10.30 -1.22
CA VAL A 68 -11.54 -9.07 -1.93
C VAL A 68 -10.23 -9.35 -2.66
N ILE A 69 -10.23 -9.16 -3.99
CA ILE A 69 -9.06 -9.41 -4.82
C ILE A 69 -8.61 -8.14 -5.52
N THR A 70 -7.29 -8.04 -5.70
CA THR A 70 -6.69 -7.05 -6.60
C THR A 70 -6.33 -7.74 -7.91
N PHE A 71 -6.68 -7.12 -9.03
CA PHE A 71 -6.49 -7.67 -10.37
C PHE A 71 -6.06 -6.59 -11.37
N ARG A 72 -5.40 -7.03 -12.44
CA ARG A 72 -4.97 -6.14 -13.53
C ARG A 72 -6.12 -5.83 -14.49
N GLY A 73 -6.03 -4.67 -15.16
CA GLY A 73 -6.88 -4.33 -16.30
C GLY A 73 -6.81 -5.35 -17.44
N GLU A 74 -7.66 -5.16 -18.44
CA GLU A 74 -7.72 -6.01 -19.63
C GLU A 74 -6.35 -6.12 -20.31
N GLY A 75 -6.00 -7.30 -20.81
CA GLY A 75 -4.69 -7.56 -21.42
C GLY A 75 -3.49 -7.55 -20.45
N ASN A 76 -3.71 -7.53 -19.13
CA ASN A 76 -2.66 -7.34 -18.09
C ASN A 76 -1.92 -5.99 -18.19
N VAL A 77 -2.48 -5.02 -18.91
CA VAL A 77 -1.92 -3.68 -19.08
C VAL A 77 -2.80 -2.68 -18.33
N GLY A 78 -2.18 -1.68 -17.72
CA GLY A 78 -2.88 -0.57 -17.08
C GLY A 78 -3.03 -0.71 -15.55
N PRO A 79 -3.88 0.14 -14.94
CA PRO A 79 -4.01 0.21 -13.48
C PRO A 79 -4.66 -1.06 -12.92
N THR A 80 -4.34 -1.35 -11.66
CA THR A 80 -4.98 -2.43 -10.90
C THR A 80 -6.29 -1.96 -10.29
N THR A 81 -7.27 -2.85 -10.21
CA THR A 81 -8.56 -2.65 -9.56
C THR A 81 -8.69 -3.62 -8.39
N THR A 82 -9.39 -3.22 -7.33
CA THR A 82 -9.64 -4.06 -6.16
C THR A 82 -11.14 -4.13 -5.91
N HIS A 83 -11.75 -5.31 -6.05
CA HIS A 83 -13.19 -5.54 -5.86
C HIS A 83 -13.45 -6.90 -5.18
N ARG A 84 -14.68 -7.08 -4.66
CA ARG A 84 -15.10 -8.32 -4.01
C ARG A 84 -15.60 -9.33 -5.03
N VAL A 85 -15.19 -10.59 -4.87
CA VAL A 85 -15.73 -11.72 -5.62
C VAL A 85 -17.15 -11.98 -5.17
N VAL A 86 -18.11 -11.89 -6.10
CA VAL A 86 -19.53 -12.20 -5.87
C VAL A 86 -19.97 -13.46 -6.62
N GLY A 87 -19.12 -14.02 -7.47
CA GLY A 87 -19.38 -15.27 -8.17
C GLY A 87 -18.14 -15.81 -8.86
N ILE A 88 -18.17 -17.10 -9.18
CA ILE A 88 -17.12 -17.80 -9.94
C ILE A 88 -17.80 -18.54 -11.08
N GLN A 89 -17.33 -18.34 -12.31
CA GLN A 89 -17.90 -18.94 -13.50
C GLN A 89 -16.81 -19.59 -14.35
N ARG A 90 -17.17 -20.62 -15.13
CA ARG A 90 -16.26 -21.20 -16.12
C ARG A 90 -16.26 -20.37 -17.40
N ASN A 91 -15.11 -20.34 -18.06
CA ASN A 91 -14.94 -19.76 -19.39
C ASN A 91 -13.87 -20.56 -20.16
N ASP A 92 -13.58 -20.14 -21.39
CA ASP A 92 -12.61 -20.83 -22.26
C ASP A 92 -11.17 -20.81 -21.69
N ALA A 93 -10.85 -19.84 -20.84
CA ALA A 93 -9.59 -19.75 -20.11
C ALA A 93 -9.53 -20.62 -18.84
N GLY A 94 -10.61 -21.32 -18.51
CA GLY A 94 -10.76 -22.18 -17.35
C GLY A 94 -11.83 -21.67 -16.38
N PHE A 95 -11.59 -20.54 -15.73
CA PHE A 95 -12.56 -19.85 -14.88
C PHE A 95 -12.25 -18.36 -14.72
N ALA A 96 -13.30 -17.61 -14.41
CA ALA A 96 -13.26 -16.18 -14.14
C ALA A 96 -14.10 -15.83 -12.91
N PHE A 97 -13.77 -14.70 -12.30
CA PHE A 97 -14.47 -14.13 -11.16
C PHE A 97 -15.45 -13.06 -11.60
N VAL A 98 -16.69 -13.18 -11.15
CA VAL A 98 -17.62 -12.04 -11.17
C VAL A 98 -17.29 -11.21 -9.95
N VAL A 99 -16.88 -9.96 -10.18
CA VAL A 99 -16.48 -9.04 -9.11
C VAL A 99 -17.40 -7.84 -9.04
N LYS A 100 -17.45 -7.22 -7.87
CA LYS A 100 -18.26 -6.03 -7.61
C LYS A 100 -17.59 -5.17 -6.55
N GLY A 101 -17.51 -3.87 -6.80
CA GLY A 101 -17.20 -2.92 -5.74
C GLY A 101 -18.32 -2.91 -4.69
N ASP A 102 -17.98 -2.95 -3.41
CA ASP A 102 -18.97 -3.01 -2.31
C ASP A 102 -20.03 -1.89 -2.41
N ALA A 103 -19.61 -0.69 -2.80
CA ALA A 103 -20.49 0.47 -3.00
C ALA A 103 -21.23 0.47 -4.36
N ASN A 104 -20.82 -0.37 -5.32
CA ASN A 104 -21.42 -0.39 -6.65
C ASN A 104 -22.83 -1.00 -6.60
N ARG A 105 -23.73 -0.59 -7.50
CA ARG A 105 -25.10 -1.15 -7.57
C ARG A 105 -25.15 -2.51 -8.26
N SER A 106 -24.31 -2.69 -9.27
CA SER A 106 -24.24 -3.90 -10.10
C SER A 106 -22.82 -4.46 -10.08
N PRO A 107 -22.64 -5.76 -10.39
CA PRO A 107 -21.33 -6.31 -10.70
C PRO A 107 -20.65 -5.58 -11.85
N ASP A 108 -19.32 -5.72 -11.93
CA ASP A 108 -18.53 -5.20 -13.03
C ASP A 108 -18.96 -5.89 -14.35
N ASN A 109 -18.91 -5.15 -15.46
CA ASN A 109 -19.41 -5.63 -16.76
C ASN A 109 -18.62 -6.84 -17.31
N GLU A 110 -17.33 -6.89 -17.00
CA GLU A 110 -16.41 -7.92 -17.48
C GLU A 110 -15.97 -8.81 -16.30
N PRO A 111 -16.18 -10.13 -16.38
CA PRO A 111 -15.58 -11.07 -15.44
C PRO A 111 -14.05 -11.00 -15.49
N VAL A 112 -13.41 -11.22 -14.35
CA VAL A 112 -11.94 -11.18 -14.22
C VAL A 112 -11.38 -12.58 -14.40
N ASP A 113 -10.62 -12.81 -15.46
CA ASP A 113 -9.90 -14.08 -15.65
C ASP A 113 -8.96 -14.38 -14.48
N ALA A 114 -8.87 -15.67 -14.12
CA ALA A 114 -7.97 -16.13 -13.06
C ALA A 114 -6.51 -15.69 -13.27
N SER A 115 -6.06 -15.52 -14.52
CA SER A 115 -4.71 -15.08 -14.87
C SER A 115 -4.45 -13.58 -14.58
N ARG A 116 -5.50 -12.77 -14.47
CA ARG A 116 -5.41 -11.33 -14.18
C ARG A 116 -5.33 -11.02 -12.69
N VAL A 117 -5.63 -12.01 -11.83
CA VAL A 117 -5.56 -11.85 -10.38
C VAL A 117 -4.11 -11.62 -9.95
N VAL A 118 -3.88 -10.53 -9.22
CA VAL A 118 -2.60 -10.23 -8.57
C VAL A 118 -2.52 -10.96 -7.24
N GLY A 119 -3.62 -10.92 -6.47
CA GLY A 119 -3.69 -11.56 -5.18
C GLY A 119 -4.97 -11.20 -4.42
N ARG A 120 -5.04 -11.70 -3.19
CA ARG A 120 -6.14 -11.43 -2.25
C ARG A 120 -5.73 -10.38 -1.25
N VAL A 121 -6.65 -9.45 -0.94
CA VAL A 121 -6.44 -8.47 0.11
C VAL A 121 -6.51 -9.16 1.47
N THR A 122 -5.45 -9.05 2.26
CA THR A 122 -5.36 -9.65 3.60
C THR A 122 -5.53 -8.63 4.71
N ALA A 123 -5.20 -7.36 4.45
CA ALA A 123 -5.33 -6.28 5.41
C ALA A 123 -5.50 -4.91 4.72
N THR A 124 -6.08 -3.97 5.46
CA THR A 124 -6.30 -2.59 5.02
C THR A 124 -5.81 -1.64 6.09
N ILE A 125 -5.00 -0.65 5.69
CA ILE A 125 -4.50 0.41 6.57
C ILE A 125 -5.14 1.74 6.14
N PRO A 126 -6.11 2.28 6.90
CA PRO A 126 -6.76 3.54 6.57
C PRO A 126 -5.76 4.71 6.50
N TRP A 127 -6.05 5.70 5.64
CA TRP A 127 -5.31 6.97 5.49
C TRP A 127 -3.86 6.89 4.96
N VAL A 128 -3.20 5.73 5.04
CA VAL A 128 -1.80 5.56 4.64
C VAL A 128 -1.59 5.60 3.13
N GLY A 129 -2.64 5.41 2.33
CA GLY A 129 -2.59 5.54 0.88
C GLY A 129 -2.54 6.99 0.38
N TYR A 130 -2.89 8.00 1.18
CA TYR A 130 -2.96 9.39 0.70
C TYR A 130 -1.64 9.94 0.16
N PRO A 131 -0.47 9.74 0.80
CA PRO A 131 0.80 10.22 0.25
C PRO A 131 1.12 9.60 -1.11
N VAL A 132 0.78 8.32 -1.30
CA VAL A 132 0.93 7.62 -2.59
C VAL A 132 0.03 8.23 -3.67
N LEU A 133 -1.19 8.61 -3.31
CA LEU A 133 -2.13 9.24 -4.26
C LEU A 133 -1.76 10.69 -4.57
N ALA A 134 -1.05 11.37 -3.66
CA ALA A 134 -0.72 12.78 -3.78
C ALA A 134 0.59 13.04 -4.56
N THR A 135 1.46 12.05 -4.71
CA THR A 135 2.81 12.22 -5.27
C THR A 135 3.28 10.98 -6.02
N ASP A 136 4.13 11.14 -7.04
CA ASP A 136 4.91 10.01 -7.58
C ASP A 136 5.80 9.46 -6.46
N ILE A 137 5.52 8.21 -6.04
CA ILE A 137 6.08 7.50 -4.86
C ILE A 137 7.61 7.66 -4.68
N GLY A 138 8.35 7.80 -5.79
CA GLY A 138 9.80 7.98 -5.75
C GLY A 138 10.27 9.25 -5.04
N SER A 139 9.45 10.30 -5.00
CA SER A 139 9.81 11.59 -4.41
C SER A 139 9.45 11.71 -2.92
N ALA A 140 8.29 11.19 -2.51
CA ALA A 140 7.83 11.26 -1.12
C ALA A 140 8.71 10.48 -0.14
N LEU A 141 9.26 9.34 -0.57
CA LEU A 141 10.12 8.50 0.25
C LEU A 141 11.52 9.09 0.44
N VAL A 142 12.02 9.83 -0.55
CA VAL A 142 13.29 10.58 -0.44
C VAL A 142 13.19 11.60 0.69
N PHE A 143 12.10 12.37 0.79
CA PHE A 143 11.97 13.33 1.88
C PHE A 143 11.86 12.68 3.26
N LEU A 144 11.20 11.51 3.36
CA LEU A 144 10.97 10.84 4.63
C LEU A 144 12.25 10.22 5.25
N PHE A 145 13.18 9.76 4.42
CA PHE A 145 14.44 9.13 4.90
C PHE A 145 15.65 10.05 4.77
N VAL A 146 15.75 10.85 3.70
CA VAL A 146 16.93 11.70 3.45
C VAL A 146 16.97 12.88 4.41
N VAL A 147 15.84 13.50 4.74
CA VAL A 147 15.83 14.67 5.64
C VAL A 147 16.22 14.29 7.07
N PRO A 148 15.67 13.21 7.68
CA PRO A 148 16.12 12.77 9.00
C PRO A 148 17.56 12.21 9.00
N ALA A 149 17.99 11.51 7.95
CA ALA A 149 19.37 11.02 7.85
C ALA A 149 20.38 12.17 7.69
N ALA A 150 20.05 13.19 6.89
CA ALA A 150 20.88 14.38 6.70
C ALA A 150 21.02 15.18 8.00
N THR A 151 19.93 15.36 8.76
CA THR A 151 19.97 16.05 10.05
C THR A 151 20.85 15.31 11.08
N LEU A 152 20.72 13.98 11.17
CA LEU A 152 21.60 13.15 12.02
C LEU A 152 23.08 13.19 11.58
N ALA A 153 23.34 13.19 10.27
CA ALA A 153 24.71 13.29 9.74
C ALA A 153 25.35 14.65 10.03
N LEU A 154 24.59 15.74 9.89
CA LEU A 154 25.05 17.08 10.26
C LEU A 154 25.36 17.18 11.76
N GLU A 155 24.51 16.62 12.63
CA GLU A 155 24.76 16.58 14.08
C GLU A 155 26.04 15.82 14.43
N ARG A 156 26.27 14.68 13.78
CA ARG A 156 27.49 13.88 13.98
C ARG A 156 28.73 14.59 13.46
N GLY A 157 28.64 15.28 12.32
CA GLY A 157 29.74 16.06 11.75
C GLY A 157 30.17 17.21 12.66
N GLN A 158 29.22 17.98 13.20
CA GLN A 158 29.51 19.08 14.14
C GLN A 158 30.13 18.57 15.46
N TYR A 159 29.72 17.39 15.92
CA TYR A 159 30.32 16.77 17.11
C TYR A 159 31.81 16.41 16.91
N LEU A 160 32.17 15.88 15.73
CA LEU A 160 33.56 15.52 15.44
C LEU A 160 34.46 16.75 15.33
N LEU A 161 33.98 17.83 14.71
CA LEU A 161 34.73 19.09 14.60
C LEU A 161 35.00 19.72 15.97
N SER A 162 34.00 19.76 16.85
CA SER A 162 34.15 20.28 18.22
C SER A 162 34.95 19.37 19.17
N ALA A 163 35.32 18.16 18.74
CA ALA A 163 36.14 17.23 19.52
C ALA A 163 37.63 17.23 19.11
N VAL A 164 37.97 17.92 18.02
CA VAL A 164 39.33 18.02 17.47
C VAL A 164 39.96 19.40 17.74
N GLU A 165 39.15 20.39 18.13
CA GLU A 165 39.58 21.66 18.75
C GLU A 165 39.81 21.49 20.25
#